data_AF-A0A2E3MUE6-F1
#
_entry.id   AF-A0A2E3MUE6-F1
#
_cell.length_a   1.000
_cell.length_b   1.000
_cell.length_c   1.000
_cell.angle_alpha   90.00
_cell.angle_beta   90.00
_cell.angle_gamma   90.00
#
_symmetry.space_group_name_H-M   'P 1'
#
loop_
_entity.id
_entity.type
_entity.pdbx_description
1 polymer ?
#
loop_
_entity_poly.entity_id
_entity_poly.type
_entity_poly.pdbx_seq_one_letter_code
_entity_poly.pdbx_strand_id
1 'polypeptide(L)'
;MSDNDAQRLPFGADDLRLPDALRGPLREHLAALKANYLDRGWGMRVGWGQRPALIVIDMARYWLDPDLQIGSNLDSVMEGTCQVLAAARRAAIPIFFTSLAWDPADPPSPQNRKLQWSVPPDQAAELFALDPRLEHRPEEKIVYKRYASSFKGTNLHEMLTSLSVDTLIVTGISTSHCVYATCRDAVDSFRVIVPREAIGERCEVMHEVNLLDIDIDLGDVTPVADVVSQLDHLVPPASE
;
A
#
# COMPACT_ATOMS: atom_id res chain seq x y z
N MET A 1 26.63 7.60 -9.78
CA MET A 1 25.65 7.53 -8.69
C MET A 1 24.95 8.87 -8.65
N SER A 2 23.63 8.90 -8.84
CA SER A 2 22.87 10.12 -8.57
C SER A 2 22.84 10.32 -7.04
N ASP A 3 22.86 11.57 -6.57
CA ASP A 3 22.86 11.89 -5.12
C ASP A 3 21.62 11.31 -4.40
N ASN A 4 20.56 11.02 -5.16
CA ASN A 4 19.30 10.47 -4.69
C ASN A 4 19.41 8.98 -4.28
N ASP A 5 20.32 8.21 -4.88
CA ASP A 5 20.44 6.76 -4.61
C ASP A 5 21.01 6.48 -3.22
N ALA A 6 21.71 7.42 -2.60
CA ALA A 6 22.24 7.28 -1.25
C ALA A 6 21.27 7.75 -0.15
N GLN A 7 20.18 8.44 -0.52
CA GLN A 7 19.30 9.09 0.43
C GLN A 7 18.50 8.07 1.24
N ARG A 8 18.50 8.23 2.56
CA ARG A 8 17.69 7.44 3.48
C ARG A 8 16.20 7.67 3.22
N LEU A 9 15.41 6.60 3.22
CA LEU A 9 13.95 6.74 3.14
C LEU A 9 13.40 7.51 4.37
N PRO A 10 12.46 8.44 4.18
CA PRO A 10 11.92 9.28 5.25
C PRO A 10 10.93 8.56 6.20
N PHE A 11 10.75 7.24 6.06
CA PHE A 11 9.84 6.41 6.87
C PHE A 11 10.45 5.04 7.18
N GLY A 12 9.95 4.33 8.18
CA GLY A 12 10.38 3.00 8.64
C GLY A 12 10.84 2.99 10.11
N ALA A 13 11.18 1.81 10.64
CA ALA A 13 11.73 1.65 12.00
C ALA A 13 13.24 1.92 12.00
N ASP A 14 13.76 2.57 13.04
CA ASP A 14 15.18 2.96 13.12
C ASP A 14 16.14 1.78 13.27
N ASP A 15 15.70 0.69 13.89
CA ASP A 15 16.47 -0.54 14.11
C ASP A 15 16.42 -1.51 12.92
N LEU A 16 15.53 -1.26 11.94
CA LEU A 16 15.35 -2.08 10.73
C LEU A 16 15.82 -1.36 9.45
N ARG A 17 16.69 -0.36 9.61
CA ARG A 17 17.27 0.42 8.51
C ARG A 17 18.37 -0.32 7.78
N LEU A 18 18.49 0.00 6.50
CA LEU A 18 19.66 -0.43 5.74
C LEU A 18 20.87 0.39 6.20
N PRO A 19 22.04 -0.23 6.44
CA PRO A 19 23.27 0.52 6.66
C PRO A 19 23.54 1.50 5.52
N ASP A 20 23.97 2.72 5.84
CA ASP A 20 24.16 3.80 4.86
C ASP A 20 25.04 3.37 3.67
N ALA A 21 26.12 2.64 3.95
CA ALA A 21 27.05 2.15 2.95
C ALA A 21 26.44 1.12 1.97
N LEU A 22 25.30 0.51 2.30
CA LEU A 22 24.62 -0.47 1.46
C LEU A 22 23.48 0.14 0.61
N ARG A 23 23.00 1.37 0.89
CA ARG A 23 21.88 1.98 0.16
C ARG A 23 22.15 2.16 -1.32
N GLY A 24 23.23 2.89 -1.64
CA GLY A 24 23.64 3.13 -3.02
C GLY A 24 23.87 1.82 -3.79
N PRO A 25 24.74 0.91 -3.29
CA PRO A 25 24.99 -0.37 -3.94
C PRO A 25 23.75 -1.24 -4.13
N LEU A 26 22.85 -1.30 -3.14
CA LEU A 26 21.60 -2.06 -3.27
C LEU A 26 20.72 -1.49 -4.37
N ARG A 27 20.47 -0.18 -4.38
CA ARG A 27 19.60 0.46 -5.37
C ARG A 27 20.18 0.38 -6.78
N GLU A 28 21.49 0.54 -6.92
CA GLU A 28 22.18 0.31 -8.19
C GLU A 28 21.99 -1.13 -8.67
N HIS A 29 22.10 -2.12 -7.76
CA HIS A 29 21.85 -3.51 -8.11
C HIS A 29 20.39 -3.78 -8.49
N LEU A 30 19.42 -3.25 -7.75
CA LEU A 30 17.99 -3.40 -8.06
C LEU A 30 17.64 -2.76 -9.41
N ALA A 31 18.23 -1.61 -9.74
CA ALA A 31 18.09 -0.98 -11.05
C ALA A 31 18.67 -1.86 -12.18
N ALA A 32 19.85 -2.45 -11.97
CA ALA A 32 20.45 -3.39 -12.92
C ALA A 32 19.61 -4.66 -13.08
N LEU A 33 19.03 -5.18 -12.00
CA LEU A 33 18.09 -6.31 -12.07
C LEU A 33 16.85 -5.93 -12.90
N LYS A 34 16.25 -4.76 -12.65
CA LYS A 34 15.12 -4.28 -13.45
C LYS A 34 15.45 -4.23 -14.95
N ALA A 35 16.62 -3.68 -15.30
CA ALA A 35 17.08 -3.66 -16.70
C ALA A 35 17.18 -5.08 -17.29
N ASN A 36 17.76 -6.03 -16.55
CA ASN A 36 17.85 -7.42 -16.99
C ASN A 36 16.47 -8.10 -17.15
N TYR A 37 15.48 -7.77 -16.33
CA TYR A 37 14.10 -8.26 -16.50
C TYR A 37 13.45 -7.67 -17.75
N LEU A 38 13.63 -6.36 -17.99
CA LEU A 38 13.13 -5.70 -19.20
C LEU A 38 13.72 -6.31 -20.48
N ASP A 39 15.02 -6.60 -20.50
CA ASP A 39 15.68 -7.27 -21.64
C ASP A 39 15.13 -8.68 -21.90
N ARG A 40 14.51 -9.31 -20.88
CA ARG A 40 13.85 -10.61 -20.97
C ARG A 40 12.36 -10.50 -21.29
N GLY A 41 11.84 -9.30 -21.52
CA GLY A 41 10.42 -9.05 -21.80
C GLY A 41 9.51 -9.12 -20.57
N TRP A 42 10.05 -8.91 -19.36
CA TRP A 42 9.30 -8.77 -18.10
C TRP A 42 9.21 -7.30 -17.69
N GLY A 43 8.31 -6.95 -16.77
CA GLY A 43 8.18 -5.57 -16.25
C GLY A 43 7.63 -4.55 -17.25
N MET A 44 6.83 -5.02 -18.21
CA MET A 44 6.06 -4.14 -19.09
C MET A 44 4.93 -3.47 -18.30
N ARG A 45 4.45 -2.32 -18.81
CA ARG A 45 3.40 -1.55 -18.13
C ARG A 45 2.03 -2.14 -18.37
N VAL A 46 1.26 -2.36 -17.29
CA VAL A 46 -0.15 -2.73 -17.39
C VAL A 46 -1.01 -1.52 -17.80
N GLY A 47 -0.59 -0.31 -17.42
CA GLY A 47 -1.29 0.94 -17.72
C GLY A 47 -2.63 1.07 -17.02
N TRP A 48 -3.36 2.14 -17.36
CA TRP A 48 -4.64 2.49 -16.75
C TRP A 48 -5.83 1.99 -17.57
N GLY A 49 -6.89 1.60 -16.85
CA GLY A 49 -8.22 1.40 -17.40
C GLY A 49 -9.04 2.69 -17.30
N GLN A 50 -10.36 2.56 -17.33
CA GLN A 50 -11.33 3.66 -17.34
C GLN A 50 -12.10 3.80 -16.03
N ARG A 51 -12.07 2.78 -15.17
CA ARG A 51 -12.86 2.74 -13.94
C ARG A 51 -11.96 2.37 -12.77
N PRO A 52 -11.13 3.33 -12.28
CA PRO A 52 -10.27 3.06 -11.15
C PRO A 52 -11.03 3.03 -9.82
N ALA A 53 -10.50 2.31 -8.85
CA ALA A 53 -10.82 2.42 -7.43
C ALA A 53 -9.54 2.58 -6.62
N LEU A 54 -9.63 3.24 -5.47
CA LEU A 54 -8.54 3.37 -4.51
C LEU A 54 -8.76 2.39 -3.34
N ILE A 55 -7.71 1.70 -2.91
CA ILE A 55 -7.67 0.99 -1.64
C ILE A 55 -6.53 1.52 -0.75
N VAL A 56 -6.87 1.94 0.47
CA VAL A 56 -5.95 2.40 1.51
C VAL A 56 -5.79 1.30 2.56
N ILE A 57 -4.63 0.65 2.59
CA ILE A 57 -4.41 -0.56 3.39
C ILE A 57 -3.82 -0.24 4.76
N ASP A 58 -4.54 -0.62 5.81
CA ASP A 58 -4.07 -0.77 7.21
C ASP A 58 -3.34 0.46 7.78
N MET A 59 -3.71 1.67 7.36
CA MET A 59 -3.20 2.94 7.88
C MET A 59 -3.86 3.27 9.23
N ALA A 60 -3.60 2.41 10.21
CA ALA A 60 -4.16 2.44 11.54
C ALA A 60 -3.08 2.56 12.63
N ARG A 61 -3.47 3.01 13.82
CA ARG A 61 -2.54 3.41 14.89
C ARG A 61 -1.49 2.35 15.22
N TYR A 62 -1.87 1.08 15.28
CA TYR A 62 -0.97 -0.03 15.66
C TYR A 62 0.28 -0.15 14.77
N TRP A 63 0.18 0.29 13.52
CA TRP A 63 1.29 0.29 12.56
C TRP A 63 2.01 1.64 12.46
N LEU A 64 1.35 2.73 12.80
CA LEU A 64 1.85 4.09 12.59
C LEU A 64 2.52 4.70 13.84
N ASP A 65 2.21 4.19 15.02
CA ASP A 65 2.75 4.68 16.30
C ASP A 65 4.08 3.95 16.62
N PRO A 66 5.25 4.62 16.52
CA PRO A 66 6.56 3.98 16.70
C PRO A 66 6.81 3.42 18.11
N ASP A 67 5.99 3.81 19.10
CA ASP A 67 6.09 3.31 20.47
C ASP A 67 5.38 1.95 20.65
N LEU A 68 4.66 1.47 19.63
CA LEU A 68 3.97 0.17 19.62
C LEU A 68 4.81 -0.94 18.99
N GLN A 69 4.48 -2.18 19.34
CA GLN A 69 5.28 -3.38 19.03
C GLN A 69 5.75 -3.49 17.57
N ILE A 70 4.87 -3.18 16.60
CA ILE A 70 5.18 -3.29 15.17
C ILE A 70 5.10 -1.96 14.43
N GLY A 71 4.94 -0.87 15.20
CA GLY A 71 4.73 0.46 14.67
C GLY A 71 6.01 1.08 14.13
N SER A 72 5.89 2.10 13.30
CA SER A 72 7.01 2.75 12.63
C SER A 72 6.65 4.17 12.23
N ASN A 73 7.64 5.05 12.12
CA ASN A 73 7.40 6.37 11.55
C ASN A 73 7.05 6.21 10.07
N LEU A 74 5.83 6.56 9.70
CA LEU A 74 5.29 6.43 8.34
C LEU A 74 4.65 7.74 7.86
N ASP A 75 5.07 8.88 8.41
CA ASP A 75 4.44 10.18 8.15
C ASP A 75 4.51 10.59 6.67
N SER A 76 5.66 10.41 6.02
CA SER A 76 5.79 10.67 4.59
C SER A 76 4.93 9.76 3.71
N VAL A 77 4.67 8.52 4.17
CA VAL A 77 3.76 7.57 3.49
C VAL A 77 2.31 8.01 3.68
N MET A 78 1.96 8.50 4.87
CA MET A 78 0.66 9.11 5.13
C MET A 78 0.43 10.33 4.24
N GLU A 79 1.43 11.21 4.11
CA GLU A 79 1.35 12.39 3.22
C GLU A 79 1.06 11.99 1.78
N GLY A 80 1.82 11.04 1.22
CA GLY A 80 1.58 10.49 -0.12
C GLY A 80 0.20 9.84 -0.25
N THR A 81 -0.22 9.08 0.76
CA THR A 81 -1.56 8.47 0.83
C THR A 81 -2.66 9.52 0.80
N CYS A 82 -2.53 10.59 1.59
CA CYS A 82 -3.51 11.68 1.63
C CYS A 82 -3.58 12.46 0.31
N GLN A 83 -2.46 12.63 -0.41
CA GLN A 83 -2.45 13.24 -1.74
C GLN A 83 -3.27 12.43 -2.75
N VAL A 84 -3.03 11.11 -2.81
CA VAL A 84 -3.79 10.19 -3.69
C VAL A 84 -5.26 10.14 -3.28
N LEU A 85 -5.54 10.06 -1.98
CA LEU A 85 -6.90 10.03 -1.43
C LEU A 85 -7.68 11.31 -1.76
N ALA A 86 -7.05 12.48 -1.62
CA ALA A 86 -7.66 13.75 -1.99
C ALA A 86 -7.99 13.82 -3.49
N ALA A 87 -7.10 13.33 -4.36
CA ALA A 87 -7.34 13.25 -5.79
C ALA A 87 -8.46 12.26 -6.14
N ALA A 88 -8.49 11.09 -5.51
CA ALA A 88 -9.54 10.09 -5.68
C ALA A 88 -10.92 10.64 -5.29
N ARG A 89 -10.99 11.40 -4.19
CA ARG A 89 -12.22 12.09 -3.74
C ARG A 89 -12.69 13.13 -4.74
N ARG A 90 -11.78 13.93 -5.34
CA ARG A 90 -12.15 14.89 -6.41
C ARG A 90 -12.64 14.18 -7.67
N ALA A 91 -12.02 13.07 -8.03
CA ALA A 91 -12.41 12.24 -9.16
C ALA A 91 -13.71 11.45 -8.95
N ALA A 92 -14.26 11.47 -7.72
CA ALA A 92 -15.46 10.73 -7.34
C ALA A 92 -15.38 9.22 -7.64
N ILE A 93 -14.18 8.63 -7.53
CA ILE A 93 -13.97 7.19 -7.74
C ILE A 93 -14.29 6.40 -6.46
N PRO A 94 -14.58 5.09 -6.54
CA PRO A 94 -14.75 4.26 -5.35
C PRO A 94 -13.49 4.24 -4.48
N ILE A 95 -13.67 4.38 -3.16
CA ILE A 95 -12.60 4.37 -2.17
C ILE A 95 -12.91 3.30 -1.11
N PHE A 96 -11.93 2.45 -0.86
CA PHE A 96 -11.94 1.40 0.15
C PHE A 96 -10.81 1.64 1.15
N PHE A 97 -11.09 1.40 2.42
CA PHE A 97 -10.09 1.34 3.48
C PHE A 97 -10.02 -0.09 4.01
N THR A 98 -8.88 -0.48 4.56
CA THR A 98 -8.80 -1.73 5.34
C THR A 98 -8.26 -1.48 6.74
N SER A 99 -8.70 -2.33 7.66
CA SER A 99 -8.06 -2.50 8.96
C SER A 99 -8.21 -3.94 9.43
N LEU A 100 -7.48 -4.31 10.47
CA LEU A 100 -7.50 -5.66 11.02
C LEU A 100 -8.83 -5.96 11.70
N ALA A 101 -9.47 -7.04 11.28
CA ALA A 101 -10.60 -7.67 11.97
C ALA A 101 -10.07 -8.43 13.20
N TRP A 102 -9.64 -7.72 14.23
CA TRP A 102 -9.09 -8.34 15.43
C TRP A 102 -10.17 -9.04 16.24
N ASP A 103 -9.99 -10.33 16.47
CA ASP A 103 -10.78 -11.13 17.40
C ASP A 103 -9.83 -12.00 18.24
N PRO A 104 -9.73 -11.82 19.56
CA PRO A 104 -8.86 -12.65 20.41
C PRO A 104 -9.36 -14.11 20.52
N ALA A 105 -10.61 -14.40 20.16
CA ALA A 105 -11.15 -15.76 20.12
C ALA A 105 -10.74 -16.52 18.85
N ASP A 106 -10.16 -15.84 17.86
CA ASP A 106 -9.72 -16.46 16.63
C ASP A 106 -8.58 -17.46 16.88
N PRO A 107 -8.66 -18.69 16.33
CA PRO A 107 -7.59 -19.65 16.49
C PRO A 107 -6.30 -19.15 15.81
N PRO A 108 -5.12 -19.38 16.41
CA PRO A 108 -3.87 -18.94 15.82
C PRO A 108 -3.60 -19.73 14.53
N SER A 109 -3.53 -19.01 13.41
CA SER A 109 -3.04 -19.57 12.15
C SER A 109 -1.53 -19.85 12.21
N PRO A 110 -0.97 -20.71 11.34
CA PRO A 110 0.49 -20.88 11.26
C PRO A 110 1.25 -19.57 11.05
N GLN A 111 0.66 -18.62 10.29
CA GLN A 111 1.21 -17.26 10.12
C GLN A 111 1.14 -16.45 11.41
N ASN A 112 0.01 -16.49 12.13
CA ASN A 112 -0.17 -15.74 13.38
C ASN A 112 0.84 -16.19 14.45
N ARG A 113 1.40 -17.41 14.35
CA ARG A 113 2.46 -17.87 15.26
C ARG A 113 3.82 -17.24 15.01
N LYS A 114 4.03 -16.57 13.87
CA LYS A 114 5.28 -15.84 13.55
C LYS A 114 5.37 -14.48 14.26
N LEU A 115 4.24 -13.94 14.72
CA LEU A 115 4.16 -12.69 15.48
C LEU A 115 3.40 -12.93 16.78
N GLN A 116 4.05 -12.75 17.91
CA GLN A 116 3.37 -12.77 19.21
C GLN A 116 2.76 -11.40 19.48
N TRP A 117 1.48 -11.25 19.17
CA TRP A 117 0.77 -9.97 19.32
C TRP A 117 0.73 -9.50 20.77
N SER A 118 1.11 -8.24 20.98
CA SER A 118 0.92 -7.51 22.23
C SER A 118 -0.20 -6.48 22.03
N VAL A 119 -1.44 -6.92 22.25
CA VAL A 119 -2.66 -6.13 22.05
C VAL A 119 -3.55 -6.30 23.27
N PRO A 120 -3.65 -5.29 24.15
CA PRO A 120 -4.60 -5.31 25.25
C PRO A 120 -6.04 -5.40 24.69
N PRO A 121 -6.89 -6.34 25.14
CA PRO A 121 -8.23 -6.54 24.58
C PRO A 121 -9.12 -5.29 24.64
N ASP A 122 -8.96 -4.46 25.67
CA ASP A 122 -9.68 -3.21 25.89
C ASP A 122 -9.20 -2.05 24.99
N GLN A 123 -8.04 -2.20 24.33
CA GLN A 123 -7.45 -1.17 23.46
C GLN A 123 -7.52 -1.53 21.97
N ALA A 124 -7.87 -2.76 21.62
CA ALA A 124 -7.83 -3.25 20.23
C ALA A 124 -8.59 -2.36 19.24
N ALA A 125 -9.78 -1.89 19.62
CA ALA A 125 -10.59 -1.03 18.75
C ALA A 125 -9.90 0.31 18.42
N GLU A 126 -9.17 0.89 19.37
CA GLU A 126 -8.41 2.12 19.18
C GLU A 126 -7.12 1.87 18.39
N LEU A 127 -6.40 0.79 18.72
CA LEU A 127 -5.15 0.43 18.04
C LEU A 127 -5.38 0.14 16.55
N PHE A 128 -6.51 -0.49 16.21
CA PHE A 128 -6.86 -0.80 14.83
C PHE A 128 -7.81 0.22 14.20
N ALA A 129 -8.07 1.35 14.85
CA ALA A 129 -8.77 2.46 14.22
C ALA A 129 -7.90 3.11 13.13
N LEU A 130 -8.53 3.49 12.02
CA LEU A 130 -7.88 4.29 10.97
C LEU A 130 -7.35 5.59 11.57
N ASP A 131 -6.18 6.03 11.09
CA ASP A 131 -5.59 7.28 11.53
C ASP A 131 -6.49 8.47 11.14
N PRO A 132 -6.76 9.42 12.07
CA PRO A 132 -7.60 10.59 11.80
C PRO A 132 -7.15 11.46 10.61
N ARG A 133 -5.85 11.45 10.26
CA ARG A 133 -5.31 12.20 9.10
C ARG A 133 -5.91 11.76 7.76
N LEU A 134 -6.48 10.56 7.69
CA LEU A 134 -7.19 10.09 6.50
C LEU A 134 -8.54 10.78 6.30
N GLU A 135 -9.09 11.40 7.35
CA GLU A 135 -10.42 12.04 7.33
C GLU A 135 -11.48 11.11 6.71
N HIS A 136 -11.51 9.86 7.18
CA HIS A 136 -12.43 8.83 6.67
C HIS A 136 -13.88 9.33 6.67
N ARG A 137 -14.59 9.12 5.55
CA ARG A 137 -15.97 9.56 5.36
C ARG A 137 -16.95 8.38 5.49
N PRO A 138 -18.16 8.58 6.04
CA PRO A 138 -19.13 7.49 6.26
C PRO A 138 -19.50 6.68 5.01
N GLU A 139 -19.46 7.30 3.83
CA GLU A 139 -19.73 6.67 2.53
C GLU A 139 -18.56 5.84 1.99
N GLU A 140 -17.35 6.01 2.53
CA GLU A 140 -16.15 5.28 2.13
C GLU A 140 -16.11 3.93 2.88
N LYS A 141 -16.00 2.83 2.14
CA LYS A 141 -16.16 1.49 2.73
C LYS A 141 -14.90 1.07 3.49
N ILE A 142 -15.06 0.67 4.75
CA ILE A 142 -14.01 -0.07 5.48
C ILE A 142 -14.23 -1.57 5.29
N VAL A 143 -13.20 -2.27 4.83
CA VAL A 143 -13.11 -3.73 4.71
C VAL A 143 -12.23 -4.24 5.85
N TYR A 144 -12.86 -4.77 6.89
CA TYR A 144 -12.14 -5.44 7.96
C TYR A 144 -11.64 -6.79 7.49
N LYS A 145 -10.33 -7.01 7.56
CA LYS A 145 -9.67 -8.22 7.06
C LYS A 145 -8.84 -8.89 8.13
N ARG A 146 -8.78 -10.22 8.08
CA ARG A 146 -7.95 -11.04 8.99
C ARG A 146 -6.60 -11.43 8.38
N TYR A 147 -6.52 -11.44 7.06
CA TYR A 147 -5.35 -11.91 6.32
C TYR A 147 -4.57 -10.74 5.71
N ALA A 148 -3.37 -11.04 5.18
CA ALA A 148 -2.50 -10.05 4.56
C ALA A 148 -3.20 -9.37 3.37
N SER A 149 -3.63 -10.17 2.40
CA SER A 149 -4.41 -9.71 1.24
C SER A 149 -5.78 -9.21 1.67
N SER A 150 -6.16 -8.06 1.11
CA SER A 150 -7.48 -7.47 1.29
C SER A 150 -8.61 -8.23 0.60
N PHE A 151 -8.29 -9.21 -0.26
CA PHE A 151 -9.26 -10.07 -0.94
C PHE A 151 -9.60 -11.32 -0.13
N LYS A 152 -8.60 -11.91 0.52
CA LYS A 152 -8.78 -13.21 1.18
C LYS A 152 -9.77 -13.10 2.34
N GLY A 153 -10.84 -13.88 2.28
CA GLY A 153 -11.85 -13.94 3.34
C GLY A 153 -12.66 -12.64 3.50
N THR A 154 -12.67 -11.77 2.49
CA THR A 154 -13.51 -10.57 2.42
C THR A 154 -14.40 -10.65 1.17
N ASN A 155 -15.28 -9.67 0.98
CA ASN A 155 -16.07 -9.51 -0.24
C ASN A 155 -15.52 -8.40 -1.18
N LEU A 156 -14.22 -8.08 -1.08
CA LEU A 156 -13.61 -6.99 -1.84
C LEU A 156 -13.70 -7.23 -3.36
N HIS A 157 -13.43 -8.45 -3.82
CA HIS A 157 -13.50 -8.79 -5.23
C HIS A 157 -14.91 -8.56 -5.78
N GLU A 158 -15.94 -9.03 -5.07
CA GLU A 158 -17.34 -8.86 -5.46
C GLU A 158 -17.75 -7.39 -5.50
N MET A 159 -17.31 -6.58 -4.52
CA MET A 159 -17.58 -5.14 -4.51
C MET A 159 -16.95 -4.45 -5.72
N LEU A 160 -15.66 -4.68 -5.98
CA LEU A 160 -14.94 -4.08 -7.12
C LEU A 160 -15.57 -4.51 -8.46
N THR A 161 -15.89 -5.80 -8.61
CA THR A 161 -16.55 -6.34 -9.80
C THR A 161 -17.94 -5.74 -10.00
N SER A 162 -18.74 -5.58 -8.94
CA SER A 162 -20.08 -4.96 -9.04
C SER A 162 -20.02 -3.49 -9.48
N LEU A 163 -18.93 -2.80 -9.15
CA LEU A 163 -18.66 -1.41 -9.57
C LEU A 163 -18.01 -1.31 -10.96
N SER A 164 -17.77 -2.45 -11.61
CA SER A 164 -17.06 -2.55 -12.89
C SER A 164 -15.67 -1.90 -12.85
N VAL A 165 -14.98 -2.03 -11.71
CA VAL A 165 -13.61 -1.53 -11.55
C VAL A 165 -12.69 -2.33 -12.47
N ASP A 166 -11.82 -1.62 -13.19
CA ASP A 166 -10.80 -2.24 -14.04
C ASP A 166 -9.36 -1.90 -13.61
N THR A 167 -9.21 -0.93 -12.70
CA THR A 167 -7.92 -0.45 -12.20
C THR A 167 -7.99 -0.32 -10.69
N LEU A 168 -7.04 -0.92 -9.97
CA LEU A 168 -6.95 -0.81 -8.52
C LEU A 168 -5.68 -0.05 -8.14
N ILE A 169 -5.86 1.13 -7.55
CA ILE A 169 -4.78 1.93 -6.98
C ILE A 169 -4.57 1.44 -5.55
N VAL A 170 -3.38 0.91 -5.25
CA VAL A 170 -3.07 0.29 -3.96
C VAL A 170 -2.12 1.17 -3.16
N THR A 171 -2.57 1.66 -2.00
CA THR A 171 -1.77 2.47 -1.06
C THR A 171 -1.77 1.85 0.34
N GLY A 172 -0.98 2.41 1.24
CA GLY A 172 -0.90 2.01 2.65
C GLY A 172 0.23 1.04 2.95
N ILE A 173 0.01 0.14 3.90
CA ILE A 173 1.09 -0.64 4.53
C ILE A 173 0.72 -2.10 4.80
N SER A 174 1.67 -3.03 4.89
CA SER A 174 3.10 -2.84 4.62
C SER A 174 3.49 -3.34 3.22
N THR A 175 4.48 -2.70 2.59
CA THR A 175 4.91 -2.96 1.21
C THR A 175 5.17 -4.43 0.94
N SER A 176 5.93 -5.12 1.80
CA SER A 176 6.30 -6.52 1.58
C SER A 176 5.25 -7.51 2.10
N HIS A 177 4.11 -7.04 2.59
CA HIS A 177 3.10 -7.89 3.20
C HIS A 177 1.70 -7.58 2.67
N CYS A 178 0.90 -6.77 3.36
CA CYS A 178 -0.50 -6.55 2.98
C CYS A 178 -0.63 -5.91 1.60
N VAL A 179 0.24 -4.95 1.26
CA VAL A 179 0.29 -4.32 -0.06
C VAL A 179 0.66 -5.35 -1.12
N TYR A 180 1.79 -6.04 -0.96
CA TYR A 180 2.23 -7.08 -1.91
C TYR A 180 1.17 -8.18 -2.12
N ALA A 181 0.61 -8.72 -1.04
CA ALA A 181 -0.39 -9.78 -1.10
C ALA A 181 -1.68 -9.31 -1.79
N THR A 182 -2.09 -8.06 -1.54
CA THR A 182 -3.26 -7.47 -2.20
C THR A 182 -2.99 -7.23 -3.67
N CYS A 183 -1.79 -6.75 -4.03
CA CYS A 183 -1.38 -6.62 -5.43
C CYS A 183 -1.44 -7.98 -6.12
N ARG A 184 -0.78 -9.02 -5.57
CA ARG A 184 -0.76 -10.38 -6.13
C ARG A 184 -2.14 -10.95 -6.37
N ASP A 185 -3.08 -10.80 -5.43
CA ASP A 185 -4.45 -11.29 -5.61
C ASP A 185 -5.27 -10.44 -6.61
N ALA A 186 -4.87 -9.20 -6.88
CA ALA A 186 -5.57 -8.30 -7.81
C ALA A 186 -5.18 -8.51 -9.28
N VAL A 187 -3.94 -8.92 -9.58
CA VAL A 187 -3.33 -8.74 -10.92
C VAL A 187 -4.02 -9.48 -12.06
N ASP A 188 -4.68 -10.60 -11.76
CA ASP A 188 -5.40 -11.39 -12.76
C ASP A 188 -6.79 -10.79 -13.09
N SER A 189 -7.26 -9.81 -12.30
CA SER A 189 -8.60 -9.22 -12.41
C SER A 189 -8.59 -7.71 -12.64
N PHE A 190 -7.56 -7.00 -12.16
CA PHE A 190 -7.48 -5.55 -12.20
C PHE A 190 -6.08 -5.11 -12.64
N ARG A 191 -6.02 -3.97 -13.34
CA ARG A 191 -4.77 -3.26 -13.57
C ARG A 191 -4.31 -2.66 -12.25
N VAL A 192 -3.17 -3.11 -11.72
CA VAL A 192 -2.68 -2.63 -10.42
C VAL A 192 -1.76 -1.43 -10.63
N ILE A 193 -2.08 -0.32 -9.95
CA ILE A 193 -1.25 0.89 -9.88
C ILE A 193 -0.81 1.09 -8.44
N VAL A 194 0.50 1.28 -8.22
CA VAL A 194 1.06 1.47 -6.87
C VAL A 194 1.79 2.82 -6.82
N PRO A 195 1.24 3.84 -6.15
CA PRO A 195 1.93 5.11 -5.95
C PRO A 195 3.08 4.92 -4.95
N ARG A 196 4.32 5.05 -5.42
CA ARG A 196 5.56 4.71 -4.67
C ARG A 196 5.62 5.36 -3.30
N GLU A 197 5.32 6.65 -3.23
CA GLU A 197 5.38 7.45 -2.00
C GLU A 197 4.16 7.23 -1.09
N ALA A 198 3.12 6.53 -1.57
CA ALA A 198 1.92 6.21 -0.79
C ALA A 198 1.91 4.76 -0.27
N ILE A 199 3.04 4.05 -0.33
CA ILE A 199 3.20 2.76 0.33
C ILE A 199 4.43 2.75 1.23
N GLY A 200 4.34 2.01 2.33
CA GLY A 200 5.37 2.04 3.37
C GLY A 200 5.68 0.68 3.99
N GLU A 201 6.83 0.58 4.64
CA GLU A 201 7.30 -0.62 5.32
C GLU A 201 8.14 -0.23 6.52
N ARG A 202 8.20 -1.10 7.53
CA ARG A 202 9.05 -0.89 8.71
C ARG A 202 10.53 -1.16 8.40
N CYS A 203 10.81 -2.11 7.51
CA CYS A 203 12.15 -2.52 7.11
C CYS A 203 12.51 -2.00 5.71
N GLU A 204 13.59 -1.23 5.61
CA GLU A 204 13.99 -0.52 4.40
C GLU A 204 14.33 -1.47 3.24
N VAL A 205 15.07 -2.56 3.50
CA VAL A 205 15.42 -3.53 2.43
C VAL A 205 14.18 -4.27 1.89
N MET A 206 13.22 -4.58 2.76
CA MET A 206 11.98 -5.25 2.36
C MET A 206 11.13 -4.33 1.48
N HIS A 207 11.11 -3.02 1.76
CA HIS A 207 10.46 -2.04 0.89
C HIS A 207 11.06 -2.03 -0.51
N GLU A 208 12.38 -1.85 -0.62
CA GLU A 208 13.09 -1.69 -1.89
C GLU A 208 12.96 -2.93 -2.79
N VAL A 209 13.11 -4.13 -2.21
CA VAL A 209 13.00 -5.39 -2.95
C VAL A 209 11.56 -5.64 -3.42
N ASN A 210 10.57 -5.43 -2.55
CA ASN A 210 9.17 -5.67 -2.94
C ASN A 210 8.61 -4.59 -3.87
N LEU A 211 9.14 -3.37 -3.84
CA LEU A 211 8.84 -2.38 -4.88
C LEU A 211 9.27 -2.86 -6.27
N LEU A 212 10.50 -3.41 -6.38
CA LEU A 212 10.95 -3.98 -7.64
C LEU A 212 10.05 -5.14 -8.08
N ASP A 213 9.76 -6.08 -7.18
CA ASP A 213 8.95 -7.26 -7.49
C ASP A 213 7.52 -6.88 -7.93
N ILE A 214 6.91 -5.91 -7.24
CA ILE A 214 5.61 -5.36 -7.66
C ILE A 214 5.71 -4.79 -9.07
N ASP A 215 6.73 -3.98 -9.36
CA ASP A 215 6.85 -3.25 -10.62
C ASP A 215 7.17 -4.16 -11.83
N ILE A 216 7.80 -5.31 -11.60
CA ILE A 216 8.18 -6.22 -12.69
C ILE A 216 7.12 -7.29 -13.00
N ASP A 217 6.26 -7.61 -12.04
CA ASP A 217 5.36 -8.78 -12.14
C ASP A 217 3.91 -8.51 -11.73
N LEU A 218 3.65 -7.49 -10.89
CA LEU A 218 2.33 -7.30 -10.30
C LEU A 218 1.55 -6.09 -10.80
N GLY A 219 2.24 -5.03 -11.18
CA GLY A 219 1.59 -3.80 -11.57
C GLY A 219 2.58 -2.66 -11.75
N ASP A 220 2.01 -1.48 -11.88
CA ASP A 220 2.74 -0.29 -12.27
C ASP A 220 3.10 0.53 -11.03
N VAL A 221 4.35 0.44 -10.55
CA VAL A 221 4.85 1.37 -9.52
C VAL A 221 5.14 2.71 -10.19
N THR A 222 4.51 3.78 -9.71
CA THR A 222 4.60 5.13 -10.30
C THR A 222 4.69 6.20 -9.21
N PRO A 223 5.22 7.39 -9.49
CA PRO A 223 5.18 8.51 -8.55
C PRO A 223 3.75 8.92 -8.19
N VAL A 224 3.52 9.32 -6.94
CA VAL A 224 2.24 9.89 -6.48
C VAL A 224 1.78 11.05 -7.36
N ALA A 225 2.70 11.90 -7.82
CA ALA A 225 2.37 13.01 -8.71
C ALA A 225 1.69 12.58 -10.01
N ASP A 226 2.15 11.47 -10.61
CA ASP A 226 1.59 10.94 -11.86
C ASP A 226 0.20 10.36 -11.62
N VAL A 227 0.02 9.65 -10.50
CA VAL A 227 -1.29 9.09 -10.09
C VAL A 227 -2.29 10.21 -9.82
N VAL A 228 -1.88 11.28 -9.12
CA VAL A 228 -2.72 12.46 -8.87
C VAL A 228 -3.10 13.13 -10.17
N SER A 229 -2.14 13.35 -11.08
CA SER A 229 -2.42 13.94 -12.40
C SER A 229 -3.43 13.09 -13.18
N GLN A 230 -3.29 11.77 -13.15
CA GLN A 230 -4.20 10.86 -13.84
C GLN A 230 -5.62 10.91 -13.26
N LEU A 231 -5.75 10.97 -11.93
CA LEU A 231 -7.04 11.11 -11.26
C LEU A 231 -7.69 12.48 -11.53
N ASP A 232 -6.89 13.55 -11.59
CA ASP A 232 -7.40 14.89 -11.89
C ASP A 232 -7.99 14.99 -13.32
N HIS A 233 -7.51 14.17 -14.27
CA HIS A 233 -8.13 14.05 -15.60
C HIS A 233 -9.51 13.35 -15.59
N LEU A 234 -9.85 12.63 -14.51
CA LEU A 234 -11.13 11.95 -14.34
C LEU A 234 -12.16 12.80 -13.60
N VAL A 235 -11.78 13.98 -13.10
CA VAL A 235 -12.67 14.87 -12.35
C VAL A 235 -13.85 15.24 -13.24
N PRO A 236 -15.10 14.94 -12.82
CA PRO A 236 -16.27 15.33 -13.57
C PRO A 236 -16.30 16.86 -13.76
N PRO A 237 -16.73 17.37 -14.92
CA PRO A 237 -16.96 18.79 -15.07
C PRO A 237 -17.96 19.27 -14.00
N ALA A 238 -17.72 20.45 -13.43
CA ALA A 238 -18.63 21.03 -12.44
C ALA A 238 -20.03 21.11 -13.05
N SER A 239 -21.01 20.51 -12.36
CA SER A 239 -22.42 20.64 -12.72
C SER A 239 -22.82 22.12 -12.61
N GLU A 240 -23.24 22.72 -13.72
CA GLU A 240 -23.91 24.04 -13.73
C GLU A 240 -25.26 23.99 -13.00
#